data_AF-A0A0K1YXM9-F1
#
_entry.id   AF-A0A0K1YXM9-F1
#
_cell.length_a   1.000
_cell.length_b   1.000
_cell.length_c   1.000
_cell.angle_alpha   90.00
_cell.angle_beta   90.00
_cell.angle_gamma   90.00
#
_symmetry.space_group_name_H-M   'P 1'
#
loop_
_entity.id
_entity.type
_entity.pdbx_description
1 polymer ?
#
loop_
_entity_poly.entity_id
_entity_poly.type
_entity_poly.pdbx_seq_one_letter_code
_entity_poly.pdbx_strand_id
1 'polypeptide(L)'
;FWNITEMEVLASLANITSTTVRVNKTLSVPPHSFELPLAADPRLRVTITPPVAHCGPAPVNMRLLSYELKEGQDSEELSSLVKQDGSSLNIDLRLKPRRGPPSKYLLVHFHGGGFVAQTSKSHEPYLKSWAHELDTPILSIDYSLAPEAPFPRALEECFIAY
;
A
#
# COMPACT_ATOMS: atom_id res chain seq x y z
N PHE A 1 -13.85 5.83 24.62
CA PHE A 1 -13.58 6.67 23.43
C PHE A 1 -12.11 7.01 23.47
N TRP A 2 -11.30 6.33 22.65
CA TRP A 2 -9.87 6.61 22.56
C TRP A 2 -9.68 7.95 21.87
N ASN A 3 -8.98 8.86 22.56
CA ASN A 3 -8.78 10.22 22.10
C ASN A 3 -7.86 10.21 20.88
N ILE A 4 -8.36 10.67 19.74
CA ILE A 4 -7.68 10.59 18.42
C ILE A 4 -6.30 11.27 18.48
N THR A 5 -6.16 12.31 19.29
CA THR A 5 -4.90 13.04 19.49
C THR A 5 -3.84 12.22 20.23
N GLU A 6 -4.22 11.37 21.18
CA GLU A 6 -3.25 10.48 21.86
C GLU A 6 -2.69 9.44 20.88
N MET A 7 -3.51 8.96 19.95
CA MET A 7 -3.09 7.97 18.96
C MET A 7 -2.14 8.56 17.91
N GLU A 8 -2.34 9.82 17.51
CA GLU A 8 -1.40 10.53 16.64
C GLU A 8 -0.05 10.80 17.32
N VAL A 9 -0.06 11.20 18.60
CA VAL A 9 1.16 11.43 19.38
C VAL A 9 1.91 10.12 19.59
N LEU A 10 1.23 9.05 19.96
CA LEU A 10 1.84 7.72 20.12
C LEU A 10 2.39 7.19 18.79
N ALA A 11 1.67 7.35 17.68
CA ALA A 11 2.15 6.98 16.36
C ALA A 11 3.39 7.81 15.94
N SER A 12 3.41 9.10 16.30
CA SER A 12 4.57 9.98 16.04
C SER A 12 5.80 9.57 16.86
N LEU A 13 5.64 9.30 18.16
CA LEU A 13 6.73 8.81 19.02
C LEU A 13 7.25 7.44 18.59
N ALA A 14 6.36 6.53 18.19
CA ALA A 14 6.73 5.23 17.65
C ALA A 14 7.54 5.38 16.35
N ASN A 15 7.19 6.34 15.49
CA ASN A 15 7.93 6.59 14.25
C ASN A 15 9.36 7.12 14.48
N ILE A 16 9.64 7.84 15.57
CA ILE A 16 10.99 8.35 15.88
C ILE A 16 11.97 7.22 16.22
N THR A 17 11.48 6.14 16.84
CA THR A 17 12.29 4.97 17.23
C THR A 17 12.18 3.80 16.24
N SER A 18 11.34 3.94 15.22
CA SER A 18 11.03 2.90 14.24
C SER A 18 12.22 2.60 13.33
N THR A 19 12.34 1.34 12.93
CA THR A 19 13.22 0.88 11.85
C THR A 19 13.06 1.76 10.61
N THR A 20 14.17 2.29 10.08
CA THR A 20 14.16 3.04 8.81
C THR A 20 14.09 2.07 7.63
N VAL A 21 13.26 2.39 6.64
CA VAL A 21 13.12 1.61 5.39
C VAL A 21 13.56 2.45 4.19
N ARG A 22 14.13 1.83 3.16
CA ARG A 22 14.56 2.51 1.93
C ARG A 22 13.40 2.86 1.00
N VAL A 23 12.30 2.11 1.07
CA VAL A 23 11.08 2.38 0.32
C VAL A 23 9.93 2.58 1.29
N ASN A 24 9.27 3.74 1.20
CA ASN A 24 7.99 4.02 1.83
C ASN A 24 7.20 4.96 0.90
N LYS A 25 6.46 4.38 -0.05
CA LYS A 25 5.75 5.11 -1.11
C LYS A 25 4.24 4.94 -0.93
N THR A 26 3.50 6.05 -0.97
CA THR A 26 2.04 6.01 -1.10
C THR A 26 1.71 5.86 -2.58
N LEU A 27 0.92 4.86 -2.94
CA LEU A 27 0.48 4.56 -4.30
C LEU A 27 -1.03 4.79 -4.44
N SER A 28 -1.46 5.11 -5.67
CA SER A 28 -2.86 5.31 -6.06
C SER A 28 -3.12 4.56 -7.37
N VAL A 29 -3.65 3.34 -7.26
CA VAL A 29 -3.96 2.51 -8.42
C VAL A 29 -5.25 3.01 -9.08
N PRO A 30 -5.24 3.38 -10.37
CA PRO A 30 -6.43 3.92 -11.03
C PRO A 30 -7.52 2.85 -11.20
N PRO A 31 -8.81 3.23 -11.24
CA PRO A 31 -9.94 2.30 -11.35
C PRO A 31 -10.14 1.84 -12.81
N HIS A 32 -9.15 1.15 -13.37
CA HIS A 32 -9.22 0.58 -14.71
C HIS A 32 -9.48 -0.92 -14.64
N SER A 33 -10.37 -1.41 -15.49
CA SER A 33 -10.56 -2.85 -15.66
C SER A 33 -9.33 -3.47 -16.33
N PHE A 34 -9.03 -4.70 -15.97
CA PHE A 34 -7.93 -5.46 -16.57
C PHE A 34 -8.30 -6.94 -16.75
N GLU A 35 -7.57 -7.63 -17.63
CA GLU A 35 -7.86 -9.01 -18.03
C GLU A 35 -6.85 -9.98 -17.43
N LEU A 36 -7.31 -10.93 -16.62
CA LEU A 36 -6.49 -12.01 -16.07
C LEU A 36 -6.74 -13.35 -16.77
N PRO A 37 -5.71 -14.18 -16.99
CA PRO A 37 -5.92 -15.55 -17.44
C PRO A 37 -6.56 -16.39 -16.33
N LEU A 38 -7.45 -17.32 -16.68
CA LEU A 38 -8.00 -18.26 -15.71
C LEU A 38 -6.93 -19.25 -15.24
N ALA A 39 -6.91 -19.54 -13.94
CA ALA A 39 -6.00 -20.54 -13.37
C ALA A 39 -6.22 -21.95 -13.94
N ALA A 40 -7.48 -22.29 -14.27
CA ALA A 40 -7.84 -23.59 -14.84
C ALA A 40 -7.50 -23.72 -16.33
N ASP A 41 -7.57 -22.62 -17.09
CA ASP A 41 -7.21 -22.57 -18.51
C ASP A 41 -6.65 -21.18 -18.87
N PRO A 42 -5.32 -21.05 -19.04
CA PRO A 42 -4.68 -19.78 -19.37
C PRO A 42 -5.08 -19.19 -20.74
N ARG A 43 -5.78 -19.94 -21.60
CA ARG A 43 -6.31 -19.43 -22.88
C ARG A 43 -7.58 -18.61 -22.70
N LEU A 44 -8.30 -18.84 -21.61
CA LEU A 44 -9.49 -18.10 -21.25
C LEU A 44 -9.12 -16.93 -20.35
N ARG A 45 -9.81 -15.80 -20.50
CA ARG A 45 -9.57 -14.59 -19.74
C ARG A 45 -10.81 -14.15 -18.99
N VAL A 46 -10.62 -13.50 -17.85
CA VAL A 46 -11.66 -12.88 -17.05
C VAL A 46 -11.35 -11.40 -16.86
N THR A 47 -12.37 -10.58 -17.08
CA THR A 47 -12.31 -9.15 -16.80
C THR A 47 -12.49 -8.90 -15.32
N ILE A 48 -11.50 -8.28 -14.69
CA ILE A 48 -11.62 -7.73 -13.33
C ILE A 48 -12.06 -6.28 -13.45
N THR A 49 -13.24 -5.96 -12.93
CA THR A 49 -13.80 -4.61 -12.94
C THR A 49 -13.39 -3.84 -11.69
N PRO A 50 -13.20 -2.51 -11.76
CA PRO A 50 -12.88 -1.68 -10.60
C PRO A 50 -13.95 -1.73 -9.51
N PRO A 51 -13.64 -1.31 -8.27
CA PRO A 51 -14.59 -1.23 -7.18
C PRO A 51 -15.59 -0.12 -7.46
N VAL A 52 -16.87 -0.41 -7.41
CA VAL A 52 -17.95 0.53 -7.78
C VAL A 52 -19.01 0.66 -6.71
N ALA A 53 -19.04 -0.21 -5.71
CA ALA A 53 -20.04 -0.17 -4.65
C ALA A 53 -20.10 1.23 -3.99
N HIS A 54 -21.31 1.78 -3.90
CA HIS A 54 -21.71 3.04 -3.25
C HIS A 54 -21.13 4.35 -3.80
N CYS A 55 -19.88 4.35 -4.23
CA CYS A 55 -19.12 5.56 -4.56
C CYS A 55 -18.67 5.64 -6.02
N GLY A 56 -19.02 4.64 -6.85
CA GLY A 56 -18.54 4.54 -8.23
C GLY A 56 -17.04 4.20 -8.34
N PRO A 57 -16.48 4.15 -9.57
CA PRO A 57 -15.06 3.82 -9.76
C PRO A 57 -14.16 4.89 -9.14
N ALA A 58 -13.29 4.49 -8.21
CA ALA A 58 -12.30 5.39 -7.62
C ALA A 58 -10.96 4.67 -7.40
N PRO A 59 -9.83 5.41 -7.34
CA PRO A 59 -8.53 4.81 -7.15
C PRO A 59 -8.41 4.04 -5.83
N VAL A 60 -7.68 2.92 -5.85
CA VAL A 60 -7.33 2.16 -4.65
C VAL A 60 -6.00 2.66 -4.12
N ASN A 61 -6.01 3.12 -2.87
CA ASN A 61 -4.82 3.66 -2.23
C ASN A 61 -4.08 2.56 -1.47
N MET A 62 -2.76 2.63 -1.44
CA MET A 62 -1.93 1.67 -0.71
C MET A 62 -0.56 2.26 -0.39
N ARG A 63 0.16 1.62 0.52
CA ARG A 63 1.52 1.98 0.92
C ARG A 63 2.47 0.82 0.67
N LEU A 64 3.50 1.07 -0.13
CA LEU A 64 4.60 0.14 -0.36
C LEU A 64 5.74 0.44 0.60
N LEU A 65 6.10 -0.54 1.42
CA LEU A 65 7.23 -0.50 2.34
C LEU A 65 8.26 -1.55 1.95
N SER A 66 9.55 -1.21 1.97
CA SER A 66 10.64 -2.18 1.81
C SER A 66 11.89 -1.73 2.52
N TYR A 67 12.47 -2.63 3.32
CA TYR A 67 13.68 -2.32 4.07
C TYR A 67 14.83 -1.88 3.15
N GLU A 68 15.11 -2.66 2.11
CA GLU A 68 16.03 -2.30 1.02
C GLU A 68 15.26 -2.04 -0.29
N LEU A 69 15.84 -1.24 -1.18
CA LEU A 69 15.32 -1.08 -2.54
C LEU A 69 15.54 -2.38 -3.33
N LYS A 70 14.45 -3.04 -3.73
CA LYS A 70 14.48 -4.24 -4.58
C LYS A 70 14.31 -3.86 -6.06
N GLU A 71 14.80 -4.72 -6.95
CA GLU A 71 14.59 -4.57 -8.39
C GLU A 71 13.09 -4.40 -8.73
N GLY A 72 12.78 -3.42 -9.59
CA GLY A 72 11.41 -3.09 -10.02
C GLY A 72 10.72 -2.00 -9.17
N GLN A 73 11.22 -1.68 -7.98
CA GLN A 73 10.60 -0.70 -7.06
C GLN A 73 10.92 0.77 -7.37
N ASP A 74 11.73 1.00 -8.39
CA ASP A 74 12.05 2.30 -8.98
C ASP A 74 11.73 2.35 -10.48
N SER A 75 10.85 1.46 -10.94
CA SER A 75 10.30 1.46 -12.30
C SER A 75 9.45 2.70 -12.57
N GLU A 76 9.34 3.07 -13.85
CA GLU A 76 8.48 4.18 -14.30
C GLU A 76 7.00 3.85 -14.05
N GLU A 77 6.61 2.59 -14.23
CA GLU A 77 5.26 2.10 -13.98
C GLU A 77 4.86 2.33 -12.52
N LEU A 78 5.70 1.92 -11.57
CA LEU A 78 5.43 2.14 -10.15
C LEU A 78 5.48 3.64 -9.80
N SER A 79 6.42 4.39 -10.39
CA SER A 79 6.56 5.82 -10.16
C SER A 79 5.33 6.61 -10.64
N SER A 80 4.67 6.16 -11.71
CA SER A 80 3.42 6.73 -12.20
C SER A 80 2.24 6.58 -11.23
N LEU A 81 2.31 5.59 -10.33
CA LEU A 81 1.29 5.35 -9.31
C LEU A 81 1.56 6.10 -8.01
N VAL A 82 2.76 6.65 -7.80
CA VAL A 82 3.12 7.33 -6.55
C VAL A 82 2.29 8.61 -6.39
N LYS A 83 1.60 8.75 -5.26
CA LYS A 83 0.95 10.03 -4.91
C LYS A 83 2.02 11.09 -4.74
N GLN A 84 1.87 12.19 -5.46
CA GLN A 84 2.65 13.40 -5.23
C GLN A 84 2.17 14.04 -3.91
N ASP A 85 2.61 13.51 -2.78
CA ASP A 85 2.44 14.21 -1.50
C ASP A 85 3.32 15.46 -1.58
N GLY A 86 2.75 16.65 -1.36
CA GLY A 86 3.41 17.95 -1.50
C GLY A 86 4.66 18.18 -0.63
N SER A 87 5.14 17.16 0.10
CA SER A 87 6.47 17.10 0.68
C SER A 87 7.47 16.57 -0.35
N SER A 88 7.77 17.36 -1.36
CA SER A 88 8.95 17.18 -2.20
C SER A 88 10.21 17.53 -1.39
N LEU A 89 10.60 16.66 -0.45
CA LEU A 89 11.94 16.70 0.10
C LEU A 89 12.87 16.05 -0.93
N ASN A 90 13.52 16.92 -1.70
CA ASN A 90 14.68 16.61 -2.54
C ASN A 90 15.62 15.65 -1.80
N ILE A 91 15.68 14.40 -2.25
CA ILE A 91 16.72 13.46 -1.82
C ILE A 91 17.88 13.55 -2.81
N ASP A 92 19.01 13.88 -2.22
CA ASP A 92 20.35 14.11 -2.74
C ASP A 92 20.77 13.17 -3.90
N LEU A 93 21.15 13.79 -5.01
CA LEU A 93 21.52 13.19 -6.31
C LEU A 93 22.88 12.44 -6.31
N ARG A 94 23.40 11.95 -5.18
CA ARG A 94 24.83 11.59 -5.08
C ARG A 94 25.22 10.15 -4.79
N LEU A 95 24.30 9.21 -4.62
CA LEU A 95 24.62 7.78 -4.73
C LEU A 95 23.46 7.04 -5.38
N LYS A 96 23.74 6.28 -6.45
CA LYS A 96 22.75 5.29 -6.94
C LYS A 96 22.45 4.33 -5.78
N PRO A 97 21.20 4.23 -5.32
CA PRO A 97 20.86 3.29 -4.26
C PRO A 97 21.25 1.88 -4.72
N ARG A 98 21.93 1.13 -3.84
CA ARG A 98 22.33 -0.24 -4.13
C ARG A 98 21.06 -1.08 -4.23
N ARG A 99 20.67 -1.46 -5.45
CA ARG A 99 19.52 -2.31 -5.70
C ARG A 99 19.82 -3.74 -5.23
N GLY A 100 18.93 -4.28 -4.41
CA GLY A 100 18.86 -5.72 -4.13
C GLY A 100 18.19 -6.48 -5.29
N PRO A 101 18.30 -7.81 -5.30
CA PRO A 101 17.57 -8.64 -6.27
C PRO A 101 16.05 -8.50 -6.10
N PRO A 102 15.24 -8.99 -7.06
CA PRO A 102 13.79 -9.07 -6.92
C PRO A 102 13.42 -9.85 -5.66
N SER A 103 12.39 -9.40 -4.94
CA SER A 103 11.87 -10.16 -3.81
C SER A 103 11.16 -11.42 -4.30
N LYS A 104 11.34 -12.54 -3.59
CA LYS A 104 10.61 -13.79 -3.84
C LYS A 104 9.15 -13.72 -3.37
N TYR A 105 8.86 -12.85 -2.42
CA TYR A 105 7.55 -12.72 -1.79
C TYR A 105 7.10 -11.26 -1.75
N LEU A 106 5.78 -11.07 -1.64
CA LEU A 106 5.14 -9.80 -1.34
C LEU A 106 4.15 -10.05 -0.21
N LEU A 107 4.26 -9.29 0.88
CA LEU A 107 3.28 -9.36 1.96
C LEU A 107 2.16 -8.37 1.67
N VAL A 108 0.95 -8.87 1.45
CA VAL A 108 -0.25 -8.04 1.28
C VAL A 108 -0.90 -7.86 2.65
N HIS A 109 -1.06 -6.61 3.07
CA HIS A 109 -1.59 -6.24 4.38
C HIS A 109 -2.88 -5.43 4.25
N PHE A 110 -3.92 -5.88 4.94
CA PHE A 110 -5.16 -5.15 5.13
C PHE A 110 -5.24 -4.72 6.59
N HIS A 111 -5.29 -3.41 6.83
CA HIS A 111 -5.27 -2.90 8.21
C HIS A 111 -6.57 -3.26 8.96
N GLY A 112 -6.48 -3.27 10.29
CA GLY A 112 -7.65 -3.47 11.17
C GLY A 112 -8.53 -2.22 11.28
N GLY A 113 -9.33 -2.13 12.33
CA GLY A 113 -10.15 -0.95 12.61
C GLY A 113 -11.63 -1.11 12.25
N GLY A 114 -12.09 -2.35 12.07
CA GLY A 114 -13.51 -2.68 11.92
C GLY A 114 -14.17 -2.08 10.68
N PHE A 115 -13.39 -1.79 9.63
CA PHE A 115 -13.82 -1.09 8.41
C PHE A 115 -14.30 0.35 8.61
N VAL A 116 -14.05 0.95 9.78
CA VAL A 116 -14.49 2.32 10.13
C VAL A 116 -13.34 3.23 10.55
N ALA A 117 -12.14 2.70 10.73
CA ALA A 117 -11.01 3.45 11.27
C ALA A 117 -9.65 2.88 10.81
N GLN A 118 -8.61 3.65 11.13
CA GLN A 118 -7.18 3.37 10.87
C GLN A 118 -6.79 3.46 9.39
N THR A 119 -5.49 3.38 9.14
CA THR A 119 -4.85 3.47 7.81
C THR A 119 -3.58 2.63 7.78
N SER A 120 -3.00 2.46 6.60
CA SER A 120 -1.66 1.91 6.38
C SER A 120 -0.60 2.67 7.19
N LYS A 121 -0.73 4.00 7.29
CA LYS A 121 0.19 4.88 8.03
C LYS A 121 0.15 4.61 9.54
N SER A 122 -1.03 4.36 10.11
CA SER A 122 -1.18 4.05 11.54
C SER A 122 -0.45 2.76 11.95
N HIS A 123 -0.22 1.87 10.99
CA HIS A 123 0.41 0.57 11.19
C HIS A 123 1.88 0.56 10.72
N GLU A 124 2.37 1.67 10.16
CA GLU A 124 3.72 1.80 9.61
C GLU A 124 4.85 1.35 10.56
N PRO A 125 4.84 1.64 11.88
CA PRO A 125 5.95 1.27 12.76
C PRO A 125 6.26 -0.23 12.78
N TYR A 126 5.27 -1.09 12.95
CA TYR A 126 5.52 -2.54 12.97
C TYR A 126 5.70 -3.10 11.56
N LEU A 127 5.05 -2.52 10.54
CA LEU A 127 5.25 -2.95 9.15
C LEU A 127 6.69 -2.69 8.70
N LYS A 128 7.33 -1.61 9.16
CA LYS A 128 8.76 -1.38 8.93
C LYS A 128 9.65 -2.43 9.59
N SER A 129 9.34 -2.84 10.82
CA SER A 129 10.07 -3.93 11.49
C SER A 129 9.87 -5.26 10.74
N TRP A 130 8.66 -5.58 10.31
CA TRP A 130 8.39 -6.79 9.51
C TRP A 130 9.10 -6.77 8.16
N ALA A 131 9.12 -5.63 7.46
CA ALA A 131 9.81 -5.52 6.18
C ALA A 131 11.33 -5.77 6.31
N HIS A 132 11.90 -5.41 7.46
CA HIS A 132 13.30 -5.68 7.81
C HIS A 132 13.51 -7.14 8.21
N GLU A 133 12.72 -7.65 9.16
CA GLU A 133 12.88 -9.01 9.70
C GLU A 133 12.61 -10.11 8.66
N LEU A 134 11.66 -9.87 7.75
CA LEU A 134 11.27 -10.83 6.71
C LEU A 134 12.03 -10.61 5.39
N ASP A 135 12.82 -9.54 5.27
CA ASP A 135 13.43 -9.06 4.02
C ASP A 135 12.45 -9.04 2.82
N THR A 136 11.18 -8.73 3.11
CA THR A 136 10.06 -8.86 2.17
C THR A 136 9.35 -7.52 2.03
N PRO A 137 9.08 -7.04 0.80
CA PRO A 137 8.27 -5.86 0.57
C PRO A 137 6.85 -6.07 1.10
N ILE A 138 6.26 -5.01 1.64
CA ILE A 138 4.91 -5.01 2.18
C ILE A 138 4.07 -4.01 1.40
N LEU A 139 2.91 -4.46 0.93
CA LEU A 139 1.88 -3.62 0.33
C LEU A 139 0.69 -3.54 1.29
N SER A 140 0.47 -2.36 1.88
CA SER A 140 -0.57 -2.11 2.88
C SER A 140 -1.70 -1.30 2.26
N ILE A 141 -2.90 -1.89 2.13
CA ILE A 141 -4.03 -1.31 1.40
C ILE A 141 -4.79 -0.33 2.31
N ASP A 142 -5.00 0.88 1.81
CA ASP A 142 -5.84 1.92 2.40
C ASP A 142 -7.25 1.83 1.79
N TYR A 143 -7.99 0.80 2.18
CA TYR A 143 -9.37 0.61 1.74
C TYR A 143 -10.30 1.69 2.31
N SER A 144 -11.38 1.96 1.60
CA SER A 144 -12.39 2.96 1.94
C SER A 144 -13.17 2.53 3.18
N LEU A 145 -13.45 3.49 4.06
CA LEU A 145 -14.06 3.26 5.37
C LEU A 145 -15.56 3.56 5.35
N ALA A 146 -16.31 2.80 6.15
CA ALA A 146 -17.68 3.12 6.52
C ALA A 146 -17.70 4.27 7.57
N PRO A 147 -18.79 5.06 7.64
CA PRO A 147 -20.04 4.91 6.91
C PRO A 147 -20.05 5.43 5.46
N GLU A 148 -19.03 6.17 5.03
CA GLU A 148 -18.97 6.79 3.70
C GLU A 148 -18.91 5.76 2.57
N ALA A 149 -18.22 4.64 2.82
CA ALA A 149 -18.05 3.51 1.92
C ALA A 149 -18.41 2.18 2.62
N PRO A 150 -19.72 1.88 2.77
CA PRO A 150 -20.16 0.69 3.49
C PRO A 150 -19.86 -0.60 2.70
N PHE A 151 -20.10 -1.75 3.33
CA PHE A 151 -20.01 -3.05 2.67
C PHE A 151 -20.80 -3.06 1.34
N PRO A 152 -20.24 -3.59 0.23
CA PRO A 152 -19.00 -4.37 0.13
C PRO A 152 -17.76 -3.56 -0.33
N ARG A 153 -17.78 -2.22 -0.24
CA ARG A 153 -16.75 -1.38 -0.90
C ARG A 153 -15.31 -1.75 -0.55
N ALA A 154 -14.99 -1.85 0.74
CA ALA A 154 -13.65 -2.23 1.18
C ALA A 154 -13.22 -3.62 0.65
N LEU A 155 -14.15 -4.58 0.54
CA LEU A 155 -13.85 -5.92 0.04
C LEU A 155 -13.53 -5.89 -1.46
N GLU A 156 -14.26 -5.11 -2.26
CA GLU A 156 -13.96 -4.94 -3.69
C GLU A 156 -12.54 -4.37 -3.89
N GLU A 157 -12.18 -3.37 -3.08
CA GLU A 157 -10.84 -2.74 -3.12
C GLU A 157 -9.73 -3.70 -2.69
N CYS A 158 -9.98 -4.51 -1.64
CA CYS A 158 -9.04 -5.53 -1.19
C CYS A 158 -8.86 -6.65 -2.22
N PHE A 159 -9.95 -7.05 -2.89
CA PHE A 159 -9.91 -8.08 -3.93
C PHE A 159 -9.12 -7.63 -5.16
N ILE A 160 -9.27 -6.37 -5.60
CA ILE A 160 -8.51 -5.86 -6.75
C ILE A 160 -7.03 -5.65 -6.45
N ALA A 161 -6.70 -5.35 -5.19
CA ALA A 161 -5.32 -5.20 -4.78
C ALA A 161 -4.57 -6.55 -4.68
N TYR A 162 -5.29 -7.66 -4.55
CA TYR A 162 -4.76 -9.03 -4.46
C TYR A 162 -4.52 -9.63 -5.85
#